data_AF-A0A2U9IBT8-F1
#
_entry.id   AF-A0A2U9IBT8-F1
#
_cell.length_a   1.000
_cell.length_b   1.000
_cell.length_c   1.000
_cell.angle_alpha   90.00
_cell.angle_beta   90.00
_cell.angle_gamma   90.00
#
_symmetry.space_group_name_H-M   'P 1'
#
loop_
_entity.id
_entity.type
_entity.pdbx_description
1 polymer ?
#
loop_
_entity_poly.entity_id
_entity_poly.type
_entity_poly.pdbx_seq_one_letter_code
_entity_poly.pdbx_strand_id
1 'polypeptide(L)'
;MSTRFWLLYKNIEKGTKVSLDEFSENKELNYEVRNSSLSLYRDVITEASRIVNESEDSKIIWELLRRNIISVSLAQELIDISKIIANIFSIDDAVIYSMLVRIMEDLEELYFSIQKYLSSNA
;
A
#
# COMPACT_ATOMS: atom_id res chain seq x y z
N MET A 1 -15.70 2.61 -6.64
CA MET A 1 -14.29 2.19 -6.71
C MET A 1 -13.52 3.14 -7.60
N SER A 2 -12.41 3.70 -7.12
CA SER A 2 -11.58 4.58 -7.94
C SER A 2 -10.88 3.78 -9.05
N THR A 3 -11.06 4.16 -10.32
CA THR A 3 -10.38 3.56 -11.48
C THR A 3 -8.85 3.53 -11.31
N ARG A 4 -8.31 4.52 -10.59
CA ARG A 4 -6.87 4.65 -10.33
C ARG A 4 -6.33 3.60 -9.35
N PHE A 5 -7.10 3.25 -8.31
CA PHE A 5 -6.70 2.21 -7.35
C PHE A 5 -6.39 0.89 -8.07
N TRP A 6 -7.33 0.41 -8.88
CA TRP A 6 -7.19 -0.86 -9.60
C TRP A 6 -6.13 -0.83 -10.69
N LEU A 7 -5.89 0.32 -11.31
CA LEU A 7 -4.81 0.49 -12.27
C LEU A 7 -3.45 0.27 -11.59
N LEU A 8 -3.22 0.95 -10.46
CA LEU A 8 -1.98 0.83 -9.70
C LEU A 8 -1.82 -0.59 -9.14
N TYR A 9 -2.89 -1.17 -8.59
CA TYR A 9 -2.91 -2.54 -8.10
C TYR A 9 -2.51 -3.55 -9.19
N LYS A 10 -3.12 -3.45 -10.39
CA LYS A 10 -2.78 -4.33 -11.53
C LYS A 10 -1.33 -4.15 -11.98
N ASN A 11 -0.78 -2.95 -11.91
CA ASN A 11 0.62 -2.74 -12.26
C ASN A 11 1.57 -3.46 -11.28
N ILE A 12 1.26 -3.46 -9.99
CA ILE A 12 2.01 -4.22 -8.99
C ILE A 12 1.85 -5.72 -9.23
N GLU A 13 0.63 -6.18 -9.54
CA GLU A 13 0.31 -7.58 -9.84
C GLU A 13 1.11 -8.15 -11.02
N LYS A 14 1.50 -7.32 -12.00
CA LYS A 14 2.40 -7.78 -13.08
C LYS A 14 3.73 -8.28 -12.51
N GLY A 15 4.27 -7.61 -11.49
CA GLY A 15 5.51 -7.99 -10.83
C GLY A 15 5.42 -9.31 -10.06
N THR A 16 4.23 -9.69 -9.56
CA THR A 16 4.03 -10.96 -8.85
C THR A 16 3.89 -12.16 -9.78
N LYS A 17 3.71 -11.92 -11.09
CA LYS A 17 3.49 -12.96 -12.11
C LYS A 17 4.76 -13.38 -12.85
N VAL A 18 5.89 -12.74 -12.55
CA VAL A 18 7.20 -13.02 -13.14
C VAL A 18 8.13 -13.61 -12.08
N SER A 19 9.26 -14.20 -12.48
CA SER A 19 10.28 -14.64 -11.51
C SER A 19 11.04 -13.44 -10.92
N LEU A 20 11.76 -13.66 -9.82
CA LEU A 20 12.65 -12.65 -9.25
C LEU A 20 13.72 -12.20 -10.26
N ASP A 21 14.29 -13.13 -11.02
CA ASP A 21 15.30 -12.82 -12.03
C ASP A 21 14.72 -11.91 -13.12
N GLU A 22 13.53 -12.25 -13.65
CA GLU A 22 12.84 -11.43 -14.64
C GLU A 22 12.47 -10.05 -14.09
N PHE A 23 12.00 -9.99 -12.85
CA PHE A 23 11.71 -8.73 -12.17
C PHE A 23 12.96 -7.85 -11.99
N SER A 24 14.12 -8.46 -11.73
CA SER A 24 15.38 -7.74 -11.50
C SER A 24 16.01 -7.28 -12.82
N GLU A 25 15.91 -8.08 -13.88
CA GLU A 25 16.47 -7.78 -15.20
C GLU A 25 15.61 -6.79 -15.99
N ASN A 26 14.29 -6.87 -15.86
CA ASN A 26 13.36 -5.95 -16.54
C ASN A 26 13.22 -4.63 -15.77
N LYS A 27 14.11 -3.68 -16.05
CA LYS A 27 14.13 -2.37 -15.38
C LYS A 27 12.86 -1.53 -15.55
N GLU A 28 12.16 -1.68 -16.67
CA GLU A 28 10.91 -0.97 -16.90
C GLU A 28 9.80 -1.51 -16.00
N LEU A 29 9.62 -2.84 -15.97
CA LEU A 29 8.65 -3.49 -15.09
C LEU A 29 8.95 -3.19 -13.61
N ASN A 30 10.21 -3.33 -13.20
CA ASN A 30 10.65 -3.07 -11.84
C ASN A 30 10.30 -1.64 -11.39
N TYR A 31 10.63 -0.66 -12.23
CA TYR A 31 10.32 0.74 -11.98
C TYR A 31 8.80 1.00 -11.94
N GLU A 32 8.05 0.44 -12.90
CA GLU A 32 6.59 0.56 -12.94
C GLU A 32 5.95 0.01 -11.65
N VAL A 33 6.39 -1.16 -11.19
CA VAL A 33 5.92 -1.80 -9.96
C VAL A 33 6.24 -0.94 -8.74
N ARG A 34 7.50 -0.54 -8.55
CA ARG A 34 7.91 0.30 -7.41
C ARG A 34 7.15 1.64 -7.38
N ASN A 35 7.04 2.30 -8.53
CA ASN A 35 6.30 3.56 -8.61
C ASN A 35 4.80 3.36 -8.35
N SER A 36 4.23 2.23 -8.79
CA SER A 36 2.82 1.91 -8.54
C SER A 36 2.56 1.58 -7.07
N SER A 37 3.45 0.85 -6.40
CA SER A 37 3.39 0.60 -4.95
C SER A 37 3.45 1.89 -4.14
N LEU A 38 4.39 2.79 -4.46
CA LEU A 38 4.48 4.11 -3.81
C LEU A 38 3.21 4.94 -4.02
N SER A 39 2.70 4.98 -5.25
CA SER A 39 1.52 5.75 -5.60
C SER A 39 0.26 5.20 -4.94
N LEU A 40 0.11 3.88 -4.90
CA LEU A 40 -1.01 3.21 -4.27
C LEU A 40 -1.03 3.49 -2.76
N TYR A 41 0.12 3.31 -2.10
CA TYR A 41 0.28 3.64 -0.68
C TYR A 41 -0.12 5.09 -0.39
N ARG A 42 0.41 6.05 -1.16
CA ARG A 42 0.11 7.49 -0.99
C ARG A 42 -1.36 7.81 -1.21
N ASP A 43 -1.99 7.23 -2.23
CA ASP A 43 -3.40 7.46 -2.53
C ASP A 43 -4.28 6.98 -1.36
N VAL A 44 -4.02 5.76 -0.85
CA VAL A 44 -4.80 5.17 0.25
C VAL A 44 -4.54 5.91 1.57
N ILE A 45 -3.29 6.21 1.91
CA ILE A 45 -2.96 6.97 3.13
C ILE A 45 -3.52 8.38 3.09
N THR A 46 -3.54 9.05 1.94
CA THR A 46 -4.17 10.38 1.79
C THR A 46 -5.67 10.32 2.03
N GLU A 47 -6.34 9.24 1.61
CA GLU A 47 -7.75 9.05 1.91
C GLU A 47 -7.99 8.82 3.40
N ALA A 48 -7.16 7.99 4.04
CA ALA A 48 -7.17 7.79 5.48
C ALA A 48 -6.93 9.09 6.27
N SER A 49 -5.97 9.89 5.82
CA SER A 49 -5.55 11.14 6.46
C SER A 49 -6.71 12.11 6.61
N ARG A 50 -7.58 12.20 5.59
CA ARG A 50 -8.79 13.04 5.59
C ARG A 50 -9.84 12.57 6.61
N ILE A 51 -9.90 11.27 6.89
CA ILE A 51 -10.85 10.68 7.84
C ILE A 51 -10.42 10.96 9.28
N VAL A 52 -9.13 10.84 9.55
CA VAL A 52 -8.60 11.00 10.91
C VAL A 52 -8.13 12.42 11.23
N ASN A 53 -7.99 13.27 10.21
CA ASN A 53 -7.44 14.63 10.29
C ASN A 53 -6.00 14.66 10.83
N GLU A 54 -5.17 13.76 10.31
CA GLU A 54 -3.73 13.67 10.61
C GLU A 54 -2.92 13.74 9.32
N SER A 55 -1.64 14.09 9.43
CA SER A 55 -0.74 14.25 8.27
C SER A 55 0.50 13.36 8.30
N GLU A 56 0.81 12.78 9.46
CA GLU A 56 1.95 11.87 9.61
C GLU A 56 1.45 10.43 9.52
N ASP A 57 2.00 9.65 8.59
CA ASP A 57 1.59 8.25 8.31
C ASP A 57 1.45 7.40 9.59
N SER A 58 2.44 7.50 10.50
CA SER A 58 2.43 6.77 11.77
C SER A 58 1.20 7.12 12.61
N LYS A 59 0.89 8.42 12.75
CA LYS A 59 -0.26 8.93 13.49
C LYS A 59 -1.57 8.57 12.81
N ILE A 60 -1.59 8.60 11.47
CA ILE A 60 -2.75 8.17 10.69
C ILE A 60 -3.10 6.71 11.02
N ILE A 61 -2.12 5.81 10.96
CA ILE A 61 -2.31 4.38 11.26
C ILE A 61 -2.81 4.18 12.69
N TRP A 62 -2.19 4.86 13.68
CA TRP A 62 -2.60 4.75 15.08
C TRP A 62 -4.02 5.28 15.32
N GLU A 63 -4.41 6.39 14.67
CA GLU A 63 -5.76 6.93 14.78
C GLU A 63 -6.81 6.02 14.14
N LEU A 64 -6.51 5.39 13.00
CA LEU A 64 -7.39 4.39 12.39
C LEU A 64 -7.62 3.20 13.34
N LEU A 65 -6.55 2.72 13.98
CA LEU A 65 -6.63 1.65 14.96
C LEU A 65 -7.45 2.07 16.20
N ARG A 66 -7.17 3.25 16.75
CA ARG A 66 -7.87 3.79 17.94
C ARG A 66 -9.37 3.93 17.69
N ARG A 67 -9.77 4.23 16.46
CA ARG A 67 -11.18 4.34 16.04
C ARG A 67 -11.80 3.00 15.61
N ASN A 68 -11.09 1.88 15.76
CA ASN A 68 -11.50 0.54 15.33
C ASN A 68 -11.86 0.46 13.83
N ILE A 69 -11.24 1.28 12.99
CA ILE A 69 -11.41 1.24 11.54
C ILE A 69 -10.60 0.08 10.95
N ILE A 70 -9.42 -0.18 11.52
CA ILE A 70 -8.52 -1.27 11.15
C ILE A 70 -8.21 -2.16 12.35
N SER A 71 -7.74 -3.38 12.08
CA SER A 71 -7.29 -4.33 13.10
C SER A 71 -5.88 -3.99 13.61
N VAL A 72 -5.52 -4.53 14.78
CA VAL A 72 -4.15 -4.43 15.32
C VAL A 72 -3.14 -5.08 14.36
N SER A 73 -3.51 -6.21 13.75
CA SER A 73 -2.68 -6.89 12.76
C SER A 73 -2.39 -5.95 11.60
N LEU A 74 -3.43 -5.43 10.94
CA LEU A 74 -3.27 -4.53 9.80
C LEU A 74 -2.45 -3.28 10.15
N ALA A 75 -2.63 -2.71 11.35
CA ALA A 75 -1.84 -1.57 11.78
C ALA A 75 -0.32 -1.87 11.81
N GLN A 76 0.07 -3.06 12.29
CA GLN A 76 1.48 -3.48 12.29
C GLN A 76 2.02 -3.66 10.87
N GLU A 77 1.24 -4.30 10.00
CA GLU A 77 1.60 -4.50 8.59
C GLU A 77 1.81 -3.17 7.86
N LEU A 78 0.90 -2.20 8.08
CA LEU A 78 0.98 -0.87 7.48
C LEU A 78 2.20 -0.07 7.97
N ILE A 79 2.59 -0.22 9.23
CA ILE A 79 3.82 0.40 9.75
C ILE A 79 5.05 -0.17 9.02
N ASP A 80 5.09 -1.48 8.80
CA ASP A 80 6.20 -2.12 8.08
C ASP A 80 6.23 -1.70 6.61
N ILE A 81 5.06 -1.68 5.95
CA ILE A 81 4.92 -1.17 4.58
C ILE A 81 5.38 0.27 4.50
N SER A 82 5.02 1.15 5.45
CA SER A 82 5.42 2.57 5.42
C SER A 82 6.94 2.75 5.35
N LYS A 83 7.70 1.91 6.08
CA LYS A 83 9.17 1.93 6.11
C LYS A 83 9.78 1.45 4.78
N ILE A 84 9.18 0.42 4.19
CA ILE A 84 9.58 -0.11 2.88
C ILE A 84 9.29 0.92 1.79
N ILE A 85 8.08 1.47 1.76
CA ILE A 85 7.65 2.46 0.77
C ILE A 85 8.53 3.72 0.82
N ALA A 86 8.91 4.20 2.01
CA ALA A 86 9.78 5.36 2.17
C ALA A 86 11.16 5.19 1.49
N ASN A 87 11.63 3.95 1.33
CA ASN A 87 12.93 3.62 0.75
C ASN A 87 12.79 2.75 -0.51
N ILE A 88 11.62 2.75 -1.16
CA ILE A 88 11.28 1.75 -2.17
C ILE A 88 12.17 1.79 -3.42
N PHE A 89 12.99 2.81 -3.64
CA PHE A 89 13.92 2.85 -4.78
C PHE A 89 15.38 2.54 -4.40
N SER A 90 15.68 2.44 -3.10
CA SER A 90 17.01 2.09 -2.59
C SER A 90 17.09 0.68 -2.02
N ILE A 91 15.94 0.01 -1.83
CA ILE A 91 15.86 -1.37 -1.35
C ILE A 91 16.17 -2.37 -2.48
N ASP A 92 16.84 -3.45 -2.11
CA ASP A 92 17.16 -4.59 -2.97
C ASP A 92 15.93 -5.20 -3.68
N ASP A 93 16.12 -5.67 -4.91
CA ASP A 93 15.05 -6.26 -5.72
C ASP A 93 14.40 -7.46 -5.05
N ALA A 94 15.16 -8.33 -4.38
CA ALA A 94 14.62 -9.52 -3.71
C ALA A 94 13.71 -9.15 -2.54
N VAL A 95 14.06 -8.09 -1.80
CA VAL A 95 13.24 -7.60 -0.69
C VAL A 95 11.93 -7.02 -1.20
N ILE A 96 11.97 -6.16 -2.23
CA ILE A 96 10.74 -5.60 -2.82
C ILE A 96 9.87 -6.72 -3.40
N TYR A 97 10.45 -7.63 -4.17
CA TYR A 97 9.75 -8.75 -4.78
C TYR A 97 9.01 -9.60 -3.74
N SER A 98 9.66 -9.91 -2.62
CA SER A 98 9.05 -10.67 -1.51
C SER A 98 7.89 -9.94 -0.81
N MET A 99 7.84 -8.61 -0.93
CA MET A 99 6.84 -7.76 -0.29
C MET A 99 5.66 -7.40 -1.19
N LEU A 100 5.69 -7.70 -2.49
CA LEU A 100 4.68 -7.22 -3.44
C LEU A 100 3.26 -7.64 -3.07
N VAL A 101 3.05 -8.92 -2.74
CA VAL A 101 1.74 -9.45 -2.36
C VAL A 101 1.24 -8.78 -1.08
N ARG A 102 2.09 -8.66 -0.06
CA ARG A 102 1.78 -8.01 1.22
C ARG A 102 1.39 -6.54 1.01
N ILE A 103 2.15 -5.80 0.21
CA ILE A 103 1.82 -4.42 -0.16
C ILE A 103 0.44 -4.33 -0.82
N MET A 104 0.11 -5.26 -1.73
CA MET A 104 -1.19 -5.25 -2.40
C MET A 104 -2.34 -5.56 -1.45
N GLU A 105 -2.23 -6.66 -0.70
CA GLU A 105 -3.30 -7.17 0.16
C GLU A 105 -3.58 -6.22 1.34
N ASP A 106 -2.55 -5.73 2.02
CA ASP A 106 -2.74 -4.86 3.20
C ASP A 106 -3.27 -3.47 2.80
N LEU A 107 -2.84 -2.93 1.64
CA LEU A 107 -3.38 -1.66 1.12
C LEU A 107 -4.81 -1.81 0.61
N GLU A 108 -5.16 -2.98 0.07
CA GLU A 108 -6.53 -3.32 -0.30
C GLU A 108 -7.43 -3.45 0.94
N GLU A 109 -6.97 -4.15 1.98
CA GLU A 109 -7.70 -4.24 3.25
C GLU A 109 -7.91 -2.86 3.88
N LEU A 110 -6.89 -2.01 3.89
CA LEU A 110 -7.01 -0.64 4.37
C LEU A 110 -8.01 0.17 3.53
N TYR A 111 -7.93 0.08 2.20
CA TYR A 111 -8.87 0.76 1.30
C TYR A 111 -10.32 0.36 1.59
N PHE A 112 -10.60 -0.94 1.69
CA PHE A 112 -11.96 -1.42 1.98
C PHE A 112 -12.43 -1.09 3.39
N SER A 113 -11.53 -1.10 4.37
CA SER A 113 -11.83 -0.66 5.74
C SER A 113 -12.28 0.80 5.77
N ILE A 114 -11.59 1.67 5.02
CA ILE A 114 -11.96 3.07 4.82
C ILE A 114 -13.32 3.20 4.12
N GLN A 115 -13.53 2.51 3.00
CA GLN A 115 -14.81 2.58 2.26
C GLN A 115 -15.99 2.12 3.11
N LYS A 116 -15.80 1.07 3.92
CA LYS A 116 -16.81 0.55 4.85
C LYS A 116 -17.14 1.58 5.94
N TYR A 117 -16.12 2.23 6.51
CA TYR A 117 -16.32 3.28 7.49
C TYR A 117 -17.12 4.46 6.90
N LEU A 118 -16.73 4.95 5.71
CA LEU A 118 -17.42 6.04 5.02
C LEU A 118 -18.87 5.67 4.72
N SER A 119 -19.13 4.44 4.24
CA SER A 119 -20.48 3.99 3.92
C SER A 119 -21.38 3.80 5.14
N SER A 120 -20.79 3.55 6.33
CA SER A 120 -21.53 3.40 7.59
C SER A 120 -21.81 4.74 8.29
N ASN A 121 -21.14 5.81 7.86
CA ASN A 121 -21.22 7.15 8.46
C ASN A 121 -21.62 8.24 7.43
N ALA A 122 -22.08 7.83 6.25
CA ALA A 122 -22.69 8.68 5.23
C ALA A 122 -24.19 8.85 5.50
#